data_AF-A0A098LQK6-F1
#
_entry.id   AF-A0A098LQK6-F1
#
_cell.length_a   1.000
_cell.length_b   1.000
_cell.length_c   1.000
_cell.angle_alpha   90.00
_cell.angle_beta   90.00
_cell.angle_gamma   90.00
#
_symmetry.space_group_name_H-M   'P 1'
#
loop_
_entity.id
_entity.type
_entity.pdbx_description
1 polymer ?
#
loop_
_entity_poly.entity_id
_entity_poly.type
_entity_poly.pdbx_seq_one_letter_code
_entity_poly.pdbx_strand_id
1 'polypeptide(L)'
;MCLVCNNSSDQVFEILSEIGHQNENTTVVNNKRKKSNTASVKAGARYLYNHNNLKYVGYIVGLNTFEILEELKAFIEYYKPIIEFNQREMANQKIRQTYYQSLFCVSKSLKKINLETTLRLVDSKR
;
A
#
# COMPACT_ATOMS: atom_id res chain seq x y z
N MET A 1 -0.48 -1.13 9.95
CA MET A 1 -1.38 -0.64 8.88
C MET A 1 -1.78 0.79 9.18
N CYS A 2 -1.94 1.65 8.16
CA CYS A 2 -2.45 3.01 8.32
C CYS A 2 -3.73 3.17 7.50
N LEU A 3 -4.84 3.46 8.15
CA LEU A 3 -6.13 3.75 7.54
C LEU A 3 -6.25 5.27 7.39
N VAL A 4 -6.51 5.77 6.18
CA VAL A 4 -6.62 7.21 5.93
C VAL A 4 -8.08 7.56 5.62
N CYS A 5 -8.74 8.22 6.56
CA CYS A 5 -10.07 8.80 6.34
C CYS A 5 -9.92 10.11 5.56
N ASN A 6 -10.50 10.18 4.36
CA ASN A 6 -10.33 11.31 3.45
C ASN A 6 -11.60 12.15 3.34
N ASN A 7 -11.97 12.82 4.44
CA ASN A 7 -13.19 13.61 4.53
C ASN A 7 -14.45 12.78 4.22
N SER A 8 -14.47 11.55 4.74
CA SER A 8 -15.68 10.73 4.81
C SER A 8 -16.59 11.22 5.94
N SER A 9 -17.78 10.63 6.11
CA SER A 9 -18.65 10.97 7.24
C SER A 9 -18.00 10.66 8.58
N ASP A 10 -18.47 11.33 9.64
CA ASP A 10 -18.00 11.09 11.01
C ASP A 10 -18.19 9.62 11.41
N GLN A 11 -19.31 9.01 11.02
CA GLN A 11 -19.55 7.58 11.20
C GLN A 11 -18.45 6.69 10.59
N VAL A 12 -17.95 7.02 9.39
CA VAL A 12 -16.84 6.26 8.78
C VAL A 12 -15.56 6.47 9.58
N PHE A 13 -15.29 7.68 10.05
CA PHE A 13 -14.12 7.94 10.89
C PHE A 13 -14.19 7.19 12.23
N GLU A 14 -15.36 7.12 12.86
CA GLU A 14 -15.60 6.36 14.09
C GLU A 14 -15.35 4.87 13.88
N ILE A 15 -15.91 4.27 12.83
CA ILE A 15 -15.70 2.86 12.50
C ILE A 15 -14.21 2.57 12.27
N LEU A 16 -13.52 3.41 11.51
CA LEU A 16 -12.08 3.24 11.29
C LEU A 16 -11.29 3.37 12.59
N SER A 17 -11.68 4.29 13.47
CA SER A 17 -11.05 4.50 14.78
C SER A 17 -11.27 3.30 15.70
N GLU A 18 -12.46 2.71 15.71
CA GLU A 18 -12.74 1.47 16.44
C GLU A 18 -11.85 0.32 15.96
N ILE A 19 -11.73 0.12 14.63
CA ILE A 19 -10.82 -0.87 14.05
C ILE A 19 -9.37 -0.61 14.48
N GLY A 20 -8.96 0.67 14.50
CA GLY A 20 -7.63 1.08 14.98
C GLY A 20 -7.40 0.74 16.44
N HIS A 21 -8.38 1.00 17.32
CA HIS A 21 -8.29 0.69 18.75
C HIS A 21 -8.24 -0.81 19.03
N GLN A 22 -8.93 -1.63 18.23
CA GLN A 22 -8.92 -3.09 18.38
C GLN A 22 -7.63 -3.75 17.86
N ASN A 23 -6.77 -3.02 17.14
CA ASN A 23 -5.57 -3.56 16.50
C ASN A 23 -4.34 -2.69 16.80
N GLU A 24 -3.46 -3.13 17.69
CA GLU A 24 -2.28 -2.38 18.17
C GLU A 24 -1.36 -1.85 17.05
N ASN A 25 -1.31 -2.56 15.91
CA ASN A 25 -0.49 -2.19 14.76
C ASN A 25 -1.24 -1.36 13.71
N THR A 26 -2.43 -0.86 14.01
CA THR A 26 -3.27 -0.08 13.12
C THR A 26 -3.42 1.35 13.61
N THR A 27 -3.20 2.31 12.71
CA THR A 27 -3.32 3.74 13.00
C THR A 27 -4.31 4.36 12.04
N VAL A 28 -5.00 5.42 12.49
CA VAL A 28 -6.00 6.12 11.69
C VAL A 28 -5.59 7.58 11.52
N VAL A 29 -5.54 8.04 10.27
CA VAL A 29 -5.23 9.42 9.92
C VAL A 29 -6.49 10.06 9.32
N ASN A 30 -6.97 11.15 9.92
CA ASN A 30 -8.14 11.87 9.42
C ASN A 30 -7.75 13.15 8.67
N ASN A 31 -8.06 13.20 7.39
CA ASN A 31 -7.98 14.42 6.59
C ASN A 31 -9.31 15.18 6.69
N LYS A 32 -9.31 16.27 7.47
CA LYS A 32 -10.49 17.16 7.66
C LYS A 32 -11.00 17.87 6.39
N ARG A 33 -10.31 17.72 5.26
CA ARG A 33 -10.69 18.30 3.96
C ARG A 33 -10.49 17.23 2.91
N LYS A 34 -11.41 17.12 1.96
CA LYS A 34 -11.28 16.16 0.86
C LYS A 34 -9.99 16.44 0.07
N LYS A 35 -9.18 15.40 -0.10
CA LYS A 35 -7.92 15.42 -0.85
C LYS A 35 -7.97 14.41 -2.00
N SER A 36 -7.01 14.49 -2.91
CA SER A 36 -6.80 13.43 -3.91
C SER A 36 -6.28 12.16 -3.23
N ASN A 37 -6.46 11.00 -3.86
CA ASN A 37 -5.91 9.73 -3.37
C ASN A 37 -4.39 9.83 -3.12
N THR A 38 -3.65 10.47 -4.03
CA THR A 38 -2.21 10.69 -3.88
C THR A 38 -1.87 11.50 -2.63
N ALA A 39 -2.64 12.54 -2.32
CA ALA A 39 -2.42 13.35 -1.13
C ALA A 39 -2.77 12.57 0.15
N SER A 40 -3.83 11.76 0.13
CA SER A 40 -4.18 10.85 1.24
C SER A 40 -3.12 9.79 1.48
N VAL A 41 -2.61 9.16 0.43
CA VAL A 41 -1.48 8.21 0.51
C VAL A 41 -0.25 8.88 1.12
N LYS A 42 0.11 10.09 0.67
CA LYS A 42 1.24 10.83 1.23
C LYS A 42 1.05 11.16 2.71
N ALA A 43 -0.17 11.48 3.15
CA ALA A 43 -0.47 11.75 4.55
C ALA A 43 -0.26 10.51 5.42
N GLY A 44 -0.80 9.35 5.01
CA GLY A 44 -0.60 8.09 5.73
C GLY A 44 0.87 7.64 5.73
N ALA A 45 1.55 7.74 4.59
CA ALA A 45 2.99 7.44 4.50
C ALA A 45 3.82 8.36 5.41
N ARG A 46 3.47 9.64 5.52
CA ARG A 46 4.13 10.58 6.44
C ARG A 46 4.02 10.13 7.87
N TYR A 47 2.79 9.79 8.25
CA TYR A 47 2.48 9.40 9.60
C TYR A 47 3.27 8.15 9.98
N LEU A 48 3.21 7.11 9.14
CA LEU A 48 3.96 5.88 9.35
C LEU A 48 5.46 6.12 9.41
N TYR A 49 6.03 6.94 8.52
CA TYR A 49 7.47 7.23 8.56
C TYR A 49 7.91 7.92 9.85
N ASN A 50 7.10 8.84 10.36
CA ASN A 50 7.44 9.60 11.57
C ASN A 50 7.27 8.79 12.85
N HIS A 51 6.36 7.81 12.88
CA HIS A 51 6.04 7.02 14.08
C HIS A 51 6.63 5.61 14.05
N ASN A 52 7.05 5.13 12.88
CA ASN A 52 7.58 3.79 12.68
C ASN A 52 8.83 3.87 11.80
N ASN A 53 9.91 3.19 12.18
CA ASN A 53 11.14 3.13 11.38
C ASN A 53 11.00 2.13 10.20
N LEU A 54 9.99 2.33 9.35
CA LEU A 54 9.66 1.43 8.25
C LEU A 54 10.55 1.72 7.04
N LYS A 55 11.16 0.66 6.50
CA LYS A 55 12.00 0.73 5.29
C LYS A 55 11.18 0.79 4.00
N TYR A 56 10.00 0.18 3.98
CA TYR A 56 9.13 0.10 2.80
C TYR A 56 7.68 0.37 3.20
N VAL A 57 6.94 1.10 2.36
CA VAL A 57 5.52 1.39 2.59
C VAL A 57 4.74 1.05 1.32
N GLY A 58 3.86 0.06 1.40
CA GLY A 58 2.89 -0.24 0.35
C GLY A 58 1.62 0.56 0.55
N TYR A 59 0.95 0.97 -0.54
CA TYR A 59 -0.38 1.55 -0.49
C TYR A 59 -1.37 0.86 -1.44
N ILE A 60 -2.64 0.87 -1.03
CA ILE A 60 -3.81 0.37 -1.76
C ILE A 60 -4.84 1.52 -1.79
N VAL A 61 -5.35 1.88 -2.97
CA VAL A 61 -6.36 2.93 -3.16
C VAL A 61 -7.19 2.68 -4.41
N GLY A 62 -8.40 3.25 -4.46
CA GLY A 62 -9.20 3.30 -5.69
C GLY A 62 -9.91 1.98 -6.03
N LEU A 63 -10.20 1.17 -5.02
CA LEU A 63 -10.87 -0.11 -5.12
C LEU A 63 -12.18 -0.07 -4.34
N ASN A 64 -13.14 -0.89 -4.75
CA ASN A 64 -14.33 -1.14 -3.94
C ASN A 64 -14.03 -2.07 -2.75
N THR A 65 -14.99 -2.22 -1.83
CA THR A 65 -14.78 -3.00 -0.59
C THR A 65 -14.34 -4.45 -0.85
N PHE A 66 -14.94 -5.12 -1.84
CA PHE A 66 -14.60 -6.51 -2.15
C PHE A 66 -13.18 -6.61 -2.73
N GLU A 67 -12.84 -5.71 -3.65
CA GLU A 67 -11.51 -5.65 -4.26
C GLU A 67 -10.41 -5.34 -3.25
N ILE A 68 -10.66 -4.48 -2.24
CA ILE A 68 -9.69 -4.20 -1.18
C ILE A 68 -9.35 -5.45 -0.38
N LEU A 69 -10.34 -6.26 -0.04
CA LEU A 69 -10.13 -7.47 0.76
C LEU A 69 -9.34 -8.52 -0.03
N GLU A 70 -9.67 -8.72 -1.31
CA GLU A 70 -8.91 -9.65 -2.17
C GLU A 70 -7.48 -9.16 -2.40
N GLU A 71 -7.29 -7.86 -2.61
CA GLU A 71 -5.95 -7.27 -2.75
C GLU A 71 -5.13 -7.37 -1.45
N LEU A 72 -5.76 -7.21 -0.28
CA LEU A 72 -5.10 -7.41 1.01
C LEU A 72 -4.69 -8.87 1.22
N LYS A 73 -5.55 -9.84 0.87
CA LYS A 73 -5.21 -11.27 0.92
C LYS A 73 -4.02 -11.59 0.02
N ALA A 74 -4.07 -11.13 -1.24
CA ALA A 74 -2.98 -11.30 -2.19
C ALA A 74 -1.68 -10.62 -1.69
N PHE A 75 -1.77 -9.44 -1.09
CA PHE A 75 -0.61 -8.79 -0.50
C PHE A 75 0.01 -9.63 0.62
N ILE A 76 -0.81 -10.17 1.53
CA ILE A 76 -0.33 -11.02 2.63
C ILE A 76 0.34 -12.30 2.09
N GLU A 77 -0.21 -12.90 1.04
CA GLU A 77 0.35 -14.11 0.41
C GLU A 77 1.67 -13.82 -0.33
N TYR A 78 1.74 -12.70 -1.06
CA TYR A 78 2.83 -12.38 -1.97
C TYR A 78 3.77 -11.25 -1.49
N TYR A 79 3.75 -10.87 -0.20
CA TYR A 79 4.49 -9.69 0.28
C TYR A 79 6.00 -9.75 0.01
N LYS A 80 6.62 -10.94 0.11
CA LYS A 80 8.06 -11.13 -0.16
C LYS A 80 8.39 -10.85 -1.63
N PRO A 81 7.78 -11.53 -2.61
CA PRO A 81 7.92 -11.19 -4.03
C PRO A 81 7.67 -9.71 -4.34
N ILE A 82 6.67 -9.09 -3.69
CA ILE A 82 6.37 -7.66 -3.87
C ILE A 82 7.53 -6.77 -3.41
N ILE A 83 8.11 -7.06 -2.25
CA ILE A 83 9.25 -6.31 -1.72
C ILE A 83 10.47 -6.48 -2.61
N GLU A 84 10.78 -7.71 -3.03
CA GLU A 84 11.89 -8.01 -3.94
C GLU A 84 11.74 -7.30 -5.29
N PHE A 85 10.53 -7.35 -5.87
CA PHE A 85 10.19 -6.62 -7.07
C PHE A 85 10.44 -5.12 -6.90
N ASN A 86 9.95 -4.53 -5.80
CA ASN A 86 10.13 -3.11 -5.53
C ASN A 86 11.62 -2.74 -5.33
N GLN A 87 12.40 -3.59 -4.64
CA GLN A 87 13.84 -3.39 -4.48
C GLN A 87 14.58 -3.36 -5.83
N ARG A 88 14.24 -4.27 -6.75
CA ARG A 88 14.80 -4.29 -8.12
C ARG A 88 14.43 -3.02 -8.89
N GLU A 89 13.17 -2.61 -8.84
CA GLU A 89 12.72 -1.38 -9.52
C GLU A 89 13.40 -0.14 -8.93
N MET A 90 13.64 -0.09 -7.61
CA MET A 90 14.37 1.00 -6.96
C MET A 90 15.86 1.01 -7.35
N ALA A 91 16.50 -0.16 -7.42
CA ALA A 91 17.90 -0.27 -7.83
C ALA A 91 18.13 0.17 -9.28
N ASN A 92 17.14 -0.05 -10.14
CA ASN A 92 17.18 0.34 -11.55
C ASN A 92 16.89 1.83 -11.79
N GLN A 93 16.46 2.58 -10.76
CA GLN A 93 16.20 4.01 -10.87
C GLN A 93 17.50 4.82 -10.72
N LYS A 94 17.75 5.73 -11.68
CA LYS A 94 18.94 6.60 -11.70
C LYS A 94 19.00 7.62 -10.56
N ILE A 95 17.88 7.86 -9.86
CA ILE A 95 17.77 8.85 -8.80
C ILE A 95 17.73 8.14 -7.46
N ARG A 96 18.67 8.48 -6.58
CA ARG A 96 18.74 7.92 -5.22
C ARG A 96 17.55 8.42 -4.42
N GLN A 97 16.65 7.51 -4.11
CA GLN A 97 15.39 7.84 -3.50
C GLN A 97 15.55 8.24 -2.03
N THR A 98 15.00 9.37 -1.58
CA THR A 98 14.94 9.71 -0.14
C THR A 98 14.14 8.65 0.60
N TYR A 99 14.32 8.44 1.91
CA TYR A 99 13.58 7.42 2.69
C TYR A 99 12.04 7.47 2.51
N TYR A 100 11.50 8.65 2.21
CA TYR A 100 10.10 8.88 1.90
C TYR A 100 9.61 8.30 0.55
N GLN A 101 10.53 7.79 -0.29
CA GLN A 101 10.26 7.37 -1.66
C GLN A 101 10.21 5.85 -1.84
N SER A 102 10.51 5.03 -0.81
CA SER A 102 10.22 3.58 -0.83
C SER A 102 8.71 3.24 -0.71
N LEU A 103 7.87 4.20 -1.11
CA LEU A 103 6.44 4.10 -1.22
C LEU A 103 6.08 3.46 -2.57
N PHE A 104 5.35 2.36 -2.56
CA PHE A 104 4.98 1.65 -3.78
C PHE A 104 3.50 1.26 -3.82
N CYS A 105 2.95 1.16 -5.03
CA CYS A 105 1.57 0.72 -5.25
C CYS A 105 1.50 -0.81 -5.25
N VAL A 106 0.78 -1.38 -4.28
CA VAL A 106 0.63 -2.83 -4.14
C VAL A 106 -0.04 -3.43 -5.37
N SER A 107 -1.12 -2.81 -5.87
CA SER A 107 -1.86 -3.31 -7.03
C SER A 107 -1.03 -3.36 -8.30
N LYS A 108 -0.13 -2.38 -8.48
CA LYS A 108 0.79 -2.37 -9.62
C LYS A 108 1.80 -3.51 -9.51
N SER A 109 2.34 -3.75 -8.33
CA SER A 109 3.29 -4.83 -8.08
C SER A 109 2.66 -6.20 -8.31
N LEU A 110 1.48 -6.45 -7.75
CA LEU A 110 0.75 -7.71 -7.93
C LEU A 110 0.46 -8.01 -9.41
N LYS A 111 -0.03 -7.01 -10.16
CA LYS A 111 -0.26 -7.16 -11.61
C LYS A 111 1.01 -7.55 -12.37
N LYS A 112 2.14 -6.90 -12.06
CA LYS A 112 3.42 -7.21 -12.72
C LYS A 112 3.96 -8.60 -12.37
N ILE A 113 3.87 -8.99 -11.10
CA ILE A 113 4.30 -10.32 -10.64
C ILE A 113 3.49 -11.42 -11.31
N ASN A 114 2.17 -11.24 -11.41
CA ASN A 114 1.31 -12.19 -12.11
C ASN A 114 1.69 -12.30 -13.59
N LEU A 115 1.94 -11.18 -14.27
CA LEU A 115 2.38 -11.17 -15.67
C LEU A 115 3.73 -11.89 -15.86
N GLU A 116 4.72 -11.65 -14.99
CA GLU A 116 6.01 -12.34 -15.03
C GLU A 116 5.85 -13.86 -14.85
N THR A 117 4.99 -14.29 -13.93
CA THR A 117 4.70 -15.72 -13.71
C THR A 117 4.04 -16.35 -14.93
N THR A 118 3.05 -15.69 -15.53
CA THR A 118 2.38 -16.19 -16.74
C THR A 118 3.36 -16.32 -17.92
N LEU A 119 4.23 -15.34 -18.15
CA LEU A 119 5.23 -15.40 -19.22
C LEU A 119 6.20 -16.57 -19.05
N ARG A 120 6.71 -16.80 -17.84
CA ARG A 120 7.62 -17.92 -17.55
C ARG A 120 7.00 -19.30 -17.82
N LEU A 121 5.69 -19.45 -17.57
CA LEU A 121 4.95 -20.69 -17.84
C LEU A 121 4.72 -20.94 -19.34
N VAL A 122 4.71 -19.89 -20.16
CA VAL A 122 4.60 -20.00 -21.63
C VAL A 122 5.96 -20.39 -22.23
N ASP A 123 7.04 -19.80 -21.72
CA ASP A 123 8.40 -20.10 -22.20
C ASP A 123 8.87 -21.50 -21.81
N SER A 124 8.42 -22.05 -20.67
CA SER A 124 8.77 -23.41 -20.24
C SER A 124 8.03 -24.53 -20.99
N LYS A 125 7.11 -24.19 -21.91
CA LYS A 125 6.34 -25.13 -22.73
C LYS A 125 6.79 -25.18 -24.19
N ARG A 126 7.87 -24.48 -24.54
CA ARG A 126 8.54 -24.52 -25.85
C ARG A 126 9.84 -25.29 -25.74
#